data_AF-A0A3B3C9L3-F1
#
_entry.id   AF-A0A3B3C9L3-F1
#
_cell.length_a   1.000
_cell.length_b   1.000
_cell.length_c   1.000
_cell.angle_alpha   90.00
_cell.angle_beta   90.00
_cell.angle_gamma   90.00
#
_symmetry.space_group_name_H-M   'P 1'
#
loop_
_entity.id
_entity.type
_entity.pdbx_description
1 polymer ?
#
loop_
_entity_poly.entity_id
_entity_poly.type
_entity_poly.pdbx_seq_one_letter_code
_entity_poly.pdbx_strand_id
1 'polypeptide(L)'
;MLITLSMAHAEMRNAHAQELIWSRDVSHGADDQGNTRKQIASLFIMLTLNHEVNYFLKVVFLCLYIVSHGYAGKMKIVEEPNTFGLNNPFLAQGSRLQPKVDPSPVSGPAHLHHLSGKCFSLTESTYKYELCPFHNITQHEQSFRWNAYSGILGIWQEWEIVNNTFTGMWMRDGDTCGTRNRETKVILVCGSSSKLSQVSEPSTCVYSITFETPLVCHPHSLLVYPTLNEKLQKEWDEAEQVLYEGLVTEQGYKGLLKDIFEEAGLLKSHELKASLPKAKTDSKSPNSLQKCKEDYQKQSVELERLRALLTQHNIPFDSQPEEEKDTATVTVGSEHLRGDTGLIDLH
;
A
#
# COMPACT_ATOMS: atom_id res chain seq x y z
N MET A 1 -45.33 -30.65 -3.85
CA MET A 1 -45.79 -30.50 -2.45
C MET A 1 -47.26 -30.06 -2.34
N LEU A 2 -47.78 -29.16 -3.19
CA LEU A 2 -49.20 -28.75 -3.16
C LEU A 2 -50.19 -29.75 -3.78
N ILE A 3 -49.77 -30.56 -4.75
CA ILE A 3 -50.66 -31.56 -5.40
C ILE A 3 -50.88 -32.79 -4.50
N THR A 4 -49.88 -33.16 -3.69
CA THR A 4 -49.93 -34.32 -2.78
C THR A 4 -50.78 -34.05 -1.54
N LEU A 5 -50.83 -32.80 -1.04
CA LEU A 5 -51.73 -32.42 0.07
C LEU A 5 -53.21 -32.43 -0.36
N SER A 6 -53.51 -32.09 -1.62
CA SER A 6 -54.88 -32.07 -2.14
C SER A 6 -55.51 -33.47 -2.23
N MET A 7 -54.72 -34.46 -2.65
CA MET A 7 -55.18 -35.85 -2.74
C MET A 7 -55.42 -36.48 -1.36
N ALA A 8 -54.54 -36.21 -0.39
CA ALA A 8 -54.71 -36.68 0.99
C ALA A 8 -55.97 -36.09 1.66
N HIS A 9 -56.33 -34.84 1.35
CA HIS A 9 -57.55 -34.21 1.89
C HIS A 9 -58.84 -34.71 1.20
N ALA A 10 -58.75 -35.26 -0.02
CA ALA A 10 -59.88 -35.87 -0.71
C ALA A 10 -60.19 -37.28 -0.17
N GLU A 11 -59.17 -38.07 0.16
CA GLU A 11 -59.33 -39.42 0.73
C GLU A 11 -59.89 -39.40 2.16
N MET A 12 -59.48 -38.44 3.01
CA MET A 12 -60.04 -38.30 4.37
C MET A 12 -61.54 -37.97 4.39
N ARG A 13 -62.05 -37.21 3.40
CA ARG A 13 -63.49 -36.89 3.32
C ARG A 13 -64.33 -38.09 2.93
N ASN A 14 -63.77 -39.03 2.17
CA ASN A 14 -64.48 -40.25 1.76
C ASN A 14 -64.57 -41.28 2.90
N ALA A 15 -63.53 -41.37 3.75
CA ALA A 15 -63.54 -42.24 4.92
C ALA A 15 -64.58 -41.79 5.98
N HIS A 16 -64.72 -40.48 6.21
CA HIS A 16 -65.70 -39.94 7.17
C HIS A 16 -67.16 -40.06 6.67
N ALA A 17 -67.37 -40.23 5.36
CA ALA A 17 -68.70 -40.47 4.78
C ALA A 17 -69.13 -41.95 4.92
N GLN A 18 -68.19 -42.89 4.96
CA GLN A 18 -68.49 -44.32 5.16
C GLN A 18 -68.77 -44.68 6.64
N GLU A 19 -68.17 -43.99 7.61
CA GLU A 19 -68.48 -44.19 9.05
C GLU A 19 -69.89 -43.74 9.45
N LEU A 20 -70.43 -42.68 8.81
CA LEU A 20 -71.78 -42.18 9.10
C LEU A 20 -72.89 -43.11 8.55
N ILE A 21 -72.58 -43.94 7.55
CA ILE A 21 -73.51 -44.95 7.02
C ILE A 21 -73.54 -46.18 7.95
N TRP A 22 -72.39 -46.58 8.51
CA TRP A 22 -72.30 -47.74 9.41
C TRP A 22 -72.93 -47.49 10.80
N SER A 23 -72.94 -46.24 11.29
CA SER A 23 -73.60 -45.89 12.57
C SER A 23 -75.14 -45.92 12.50
N ARG A 24 -75.74 -45.85 11.30
CA ARG A 24 -77.21 -45.81 11.14
C ARG A 24 -77.86 -47.20 11.12
N ASP A 25 -77.08 -48.25 10.82
CA ASP A 25 -77.57 -49.64 10.73
C ASP A 25 -77.44 -50.46 12.05
N VAL A 26 -76.83 -49.89 13.11
CA VAL A 26 -76.60 -50.60 14.39
C VAL A 26 -77.75 -50.41 15.41
N SER A 27 -78.81 -49.66 15.07
CA SER A 27 -79.91 -49.35 16.01
C SER A 27 -81.16 -50.24 15.90
N HIS A 28 -81.19 -51.26 15.05
CA HIS A 28 -82.30 -52.23 14.98
C HIS A 28 -81.78 -53.67 15.00
N GLY A 29 -81.87 -54.31 16.16
CA GLY A 29 -81.52 -55.73 16.33
C GLY A 29 -80.88 -56.01 17.69
N ALA A 30 -81.71 -56.02 18.73
CA ALA A 30 -81.35 -56.63 20.00
C ALA A 30 -81.32 -58.15 19.80
N ASP A 31 -80.13 -58.76 19.91
CA ASP A 31 -79.96 -60.17 20.27
C ASP A 31 -78.51 -60.46 20.72
N ASP A 32 -78.39 -61.39 21.66
CA ASP A 32 -77.34 -61.59 22.66
C ASP A 32 -76.00 -62.18 22.13
N GLN A 33 -75.47 -61.65 21.01
CA GLN A 33 -74.15 -61.96 20.43
C GLN A 33 -73.33 -60.71 20.07
N GLY A 34 -73.68 -59.56 20.66
CA GLY A 34 -73.09 -58.25 20.33
C GLY A 34 -71.73 -57.93 20.96
N ASN A 35 -71.30 -58.67 22.00
CA ASN A 35 -70.09 -58.31 22.76
C ASN A 35 -68.79 -58.85 22.11
N THR A 36 -68.82 -60.07 21.57
CA THR A 36 -67.65 -60.70 20.92
C THR A 36 -67.34 -60.12 19.54
N ARG A 37 -68.35 -59.79 18.73
CA ARG A 37 -68.15 -59.15 17.41
C ARG A 37 -67.62 -57.72 17.53
N LYS A 38 -68.07 -56.95 18.53
CA LYS A 38 -67.55 -55.60 18.80
C LYS A 38 -66.10 -55.63 19.31
N GLN A 39 -65.74 -56.60 20.15
CA GLN A 39 -64.35 -56.79 20.60
C GLN A 39 -63.42 -57.20 19.44
N ILE A 40 -63.84 -58.12 18.57
CA ILE A 40 -63.01 -58.56 17.42
C ILE A 40 -62.83 -57.44 16.39
N ALA A 41 -63.89 -56.67 16.09
CA ALA A 41 -63.80 -55.52 15.19
C ALA A 41 -62.89 -54.42 15.78
N SER A 42 -62.99 -54.13 17.08
CA SER A 42 -62.12 -53.17 17.76
C SER A 42 -60.65 -53.63 17.78
N LEU A 43 -60.39 -54.93 17.97
CA LEU A 43 -59.05 -55.50 17.91
C LEU A 43 -58.46 -55.43 16.49
N PHE A 44 -59.26 -55.70 15.45
CA PHE A 44 -58.85 -55.60 14.05
C PHE A 44 -58.54 -54.16 13.63
N ILE A 45 -59.33 -53.19 14.08
CA ILE A 45 -59.10 -51.75 13.86
C ILE A 45 -57.82 -51.30 14.57
N MET A 46 -57.59 -51.74 15.82
CA MET A 46 -56.35 -51.42 16.55
C MET A 46 -55.10 -52.07 15.91
N LEU A 47 -55.21 -53.28 15.37
CA LEU A 47 -54.13 -53.97 14.65
C LEU A 47 -53.81 -53.31 13.30
N THR A 48 -54.83 -52.88 12.55
CA THR A 48 -54.65 -52.20 11.26
C THR A 48 -54.15 -50.76 11.43
N LEU A 49 -54.64 -50.02 12.43
CA LEU A 49 -54.11 -48.70 12.78
C LEU A 49 -52.64 -48.79 13.24
N ASN A 50 -52.28 -49.78 14.06
CA ASN A 50 -50.88 -49.99 14.45
C ASN A 50 -49.99 -50.38 13.26
N HIS A 51 -50.51 -51.12 12.28
CA HIS A 51 -49.77 -51.48 11.08
C HIS A 51 -49.51 -50.25 10.18
N GLU A 52 -50.53 -49.43 9.95
CA GLU A 52 -50.41 -48.17 9.19
C GLU A 52 -49.52 -47.15 9.88
N VAL A 53 -49.63 -47.00 11.20
CA VAL A 53 -48.76 -46.12 12.00
C VAL A 53 -47.31 -46.62 11.96
N ASN A 54 -47.07 -47.93 12.05
CA ASN A 54 -45.72 -48.50 11.96
C ASN A 54 -45.14 -48.37 10.55
N TYR A 55 -45.95 -48.52 9.50
CA TYR A 55 -45.52 -48.26 8.12
C TYR A 55 -45.15 -46.79 7.92
N PHE A 56 -45.99 -45.86 8.40
CA PHE A 56 -45.72 -44.44 8.35
C PHE A 56 -44.45 -44.06 9.14
N LEU A 57 -44.27 -44.63 10.34
CA LEU A 57 -43.07 -44.40 11.15
C LEU A 57 -41.82 -44.93 10.44
N LYS A 58 -41.89 -46.09 9.79
CA LYS A 58 -40.78 -46.65 8.98
C LYS A 58 -40.46 -45.78 7.76
N VAL A 59 -41.46 -45.23 7.08
CA VAL A 59 -41.25 -44.30 5.96
C VAL A 59 -40.61 -43.00 6.44
N VAL A 60 -41.06 -42.45 7.58
CA VAL A 60 -40.44 -41.28 8.20
C VAL A 60 -39.00 -41.57 8.62
N PHE A 61 -38.73 -42.71 9.25
CA PHE A 61 -37.35 -43.13 9.58
C PHE A 61 -36.49 -43.34 8.34
N LEU A 62 -37.02 -43.92 7.27
CA LEU A 62 -36.31 -44.07 6.00
C LEU A 62 -36.00 -42.70 5.38
N CYS A 63 -36.95 -41.76 5.37
CA CYS A 63 -36.73 -40.40 4.90
C CYS A 63 -35.69 -39.66 5.74
N LEU A 64 -35.73 -39.79 7.08
CA LEU A 64 -34.71 -39.23 7.98
C LEU A 64 -33.34 -39.89 7.75
N TYR A 65 -33.29 -41.19 7.44
CA TYR A 65 -32.06 -41.90 7.10
C TYR A 65 -31.47 -41.40 5.77
N ILE A 66 -32.31 -41.14 4.76
CA ILE A 66 -31.89 -40.60 3.46
C ILE A 66 -31.42 -39.13 3.60
N VAL A 67 -32.06 -38.32 4.44
CA VAL A 67 -31.64 -36.93 4.71
C VAL A 67 -30.31 -36.89 5.49
N SER A 68 -30.11 -37.80 6.45
CA SER A 68 -28.86 -37.88 7.22
C SER A 68 -27.68 -38.43 6.44
N HIS A 69 -27.91 -39.25 5.40
CA HIS A 69 -26.87 -39.76 4.50
C HIS A 69 -26.77 -38.97 3.18
N GLY A 70 -27.55 -37.89 3.06
CA GLY A 70 -27.79 -37.18 1.81
C GLY A 70 -27.03 -35.88 1.64
N TYR A 71 -26.04 -35.52 2.45
CA TYR A 71 -25.19 -34.34 2.18
C TYR A 71 -23.79 -34.52 2.78
N ALA A 72 -22.94 -35.27 2.08
CA ALA A 72 -21.50 -35.28 2.32
C ALA A 72 -20.75 -35.08 0.99
N GLY A 73 -21.25 -34.17 0.16
CA GLY A 73 -20.38 -33.52 -0.81
C GLY A 73 -19.37 -32.70 -0.02
N LYS A 74 -18.08 -33.03 -0.12
CA LYS A 74 -16.99 -32.18 0.38
C LYS A 74 -17.11 -30.82 -0.29
N MET A 75 -17.87 -29.90 0.30
CA MET A 75 -17.81 -28.50 -0.05
C MET A 75 -16.51 -28.00 0.56
N LYS A 76 -15.42 -28.17 -0.20
CA LYS A 76 -14.21 -27.41 0.03
C LYS A 76 -14.64 -25.97 -0.15
N ILE A 77 -14.71 -25.21 0.94
CA ILE A 77 -14.67 -23.75 0.85
C ILE A 77 -13.46 -23.47 -0.04
N VAL A 78 -13.75 -22.99 -1.25
CA VAL A 78 -12.77 -22.30 -2.06
C VAL A 78 -12.53 -21.03 -1.26
N GLU A 79 -11.59 -21.14 -0.32
CA GLU A 79 -10.74 -20.02 0.04
C GLU A 79 -10.37 -19.37 -1.29
N GLU A 80 -10.66 -18.07 -1.40
CA GLU A 80 -10.61 -17.26 -2.63
C GLU A 80 -9.61 -17.84 -3.60
N PRO A 81 -9.93 -17.98 -4.90
CA PRO A 81 -8.94 -18.46 -5.84
C PRO A 81 -7.74 -17.53 -5.73
N ASN A 82 -6.72 -17.99 -5.00
CA ASN A 82 -5.37 -17.54 -5.10
C ASN A 82 -4.98 -17.92 -6.52
N THR A 83 -5.42 -17.13 -7.50
CA THR A 83 -4.98 -17.16 -8.89
C THR A 83 -3.61 -16.52 -8.97
N PHE A 84 -2.69 -17.05 -8.18
CA PHE A 84 -1.27 -17.01 -8.42
C PHE A 84 -0.76 -18.39 -8.04
N GLY A 85 -0.36 -19.17 -9.06
CA GLY A 85 0.19 -20.51 -8.92
C GLY A 85 1.50 -20.52 -8.14
N LEU A 86 1.41 -20.40 -6.82
CA LEU A 86 2.57 -20.26 -5.93
C LEU A 86 3.14 -21.57 -5.40
N ASN A 87 2.63 -22.74 -5.82
CA ASN A 87 3.12 -24.05 -5.36
C ASN A 87 3.42 -25.05 -6.48
N ASN A 88 3.83 -24.59 -7.66
CA ASN A 88 4.44 -25.48 -8.64
C ASN A 88 5.91 -25.08 -8.89
N PRO A 89 6.91 -25.86 -8.43
CA PRO A 89 8.32 -25.55 -8.65
C PRO A 89 8.76 -25.65 -10.13
N PHE A 90 7.81 -25.92 -11.04
CA PHE A 90 8.04 -26.13 -12.48
C PHE A 90 7.22 -25.21 -13.39
N LEU A 91 6.44 -24.26 -12.84
CA LEU A 91 5.89 -23.15 -13.62
C LEU A 91 6.87 -21.99 -13.53
N ALA A 92 7.46 -21.64 -14.68
CA ALA A 92 8.44 -20.59 -14.82
C ALA A 92 8.04 -19.31 -14.08
N GLN A 93 9.03 -18.66 -13.47
CA GLN A 93 9.03 -17.33 -12.84
C GLN A 93 8.73 -16.21 -13.87
N GLY A 94 7.71 -16.38 -14.71
CA GLY A 94 7.47 -15.63 -15.94
C GLY A 94 6.44 -14.50 -15.84
N SER A 95 5.88 -14.19 -14.67
CA SER A 95 4.88 -13.12 -14.54
C SER A 95 5.12 -12.15 -13.38
N ARG A 96 6.30 -12.17 -12.75
CA ARG A 96 6.65 -11.13 -11.78
C ARG A 96 7.00 -9.87 -12.55
N LEU A 97 6.17 -8.83 -12.41
CA LEU A 97 6.44 -7.51 -12.97
C LEU A 97 7.87 -7.07 -12.59
N GLN A 98 8.68 -6.74 -13.59
CA GLN A 98 10.05 -6.30 -13.39
C GLN A 98 10.10 -4.78 -13.52
N PRO A 99 10.52 -4.05 -12.48
CA PRO A 99 10.69 -2.61 -12.57
C PRO A 99 11.81 -2.26 -13.55
N LYS A 100 11.62 -1.17 -14.31
CA LYS A 100 12.62 -0.69 -15.28
C LYS A 100 13.86 -0.10 -14.61
N VAL A 101 13.70 0.38 -13.38
CA VAL A 101 14.73 1.03 -12.56
C VAL A 101 14.58 0.54 -11.13
N ASP A 102 15.68 0.52 -10.40
CA ASP A 102 15.62 0.24 -8.97
C ASP A 102 14.96 1.41 -8.22
N PRO A 103 14.22 1.14 -7.13
CA PRO A 103 13.67 2.20 -6.29
C PRO A 103 14.80 2.98 -5.61
N SER A 104 14.53 4.25 -5.31
CA SER A 104 15.43 5.05 -4.47
C SER A 104 15.62 4.39 -3.10
N PRO A 105 16.74 4.66 -2.40
CA PRO A 105 16.90 4.24 -1.01
C PRO A 105 15.73 4.70 -0.14
N VAL A 106 15.46 3.95 0.94
CA VAL A 106 14.48 4.37 1.95
C VAL A 106 15.01 5.62 2.64
N SER A 107 14.27 6.72 2.56
CA SER A 107 14.61 8.01 3.17
C SER A 107 13.37 8.67 3.77
N GLY A 108 13.56 9.73 4.55
CA GLY A 108 12.48 10.50 5.18
C GLY A 108 12.22 10.10 6.63
N PRO A 109 10.98 10.26 7.12
CA PRO A 109 10.67 10.04 8.52
C PRO A 109 10.91 8.58 8.97
N ALA A 110 11.78 8.40 9.96
CA ALA A 110 12.22 7.08 10.42
C ALA A 110 11.05 6.14 10.83
N HIS A 111 9.99 6.69 11.42
CA HIS A 111 8.82 5.90 11.83
C HIS A 111 8.05 5.30 10.64
N LEU A 112 8.17 5.87 9.43
CA LEU A 112 7.57 5.32 8.21
C LEU A 112 8.38 4.16 7.63
N HIS A 113 9.66 3.99 8.01
CA HIS A 113 10.51 2.92 7.49
C HIS A 113 9.92 1.52 7.80
N HIS A 114 9.09 1.39 8.85
CA HIS A 114 8.35 0.17 9.18
C HIS A 114 7.31 -0.27 8.13
N LEU A 115 6.99 0.59 7.17
CA LEU A 115 6.14 0.28 6.03
C LEU A 115 6.93 -0.36 4.88
N SER A 116 8.26 -0.19 4.86
CA SER A 116 9.12 -0.83 3.87
C SER A 116 9.04 -2.37 4.00
N GLY A 117 8.92 -3.05 2.87
CA GLY A 117 8.75 -4.51 2.81
C GLY A 117 7.33 -5.00 3.10
N LYS A 118 6.37 -4.12 3.40
CA LYS A 118 4.95 -4.45 3.50
C LYS A 118 4.21 -3.95 2.26
N CYS A 119 3.20 -4.70 1.83
CA CYS A 119 2.38 -4.34 0.68
C CYS A 119 0.90 -4.30 1.08
N PHE A 120 0.19 -3.31 0.54
CA PHE A 120 -1.20 -3.03 0.84
C PHE A 120 -1.99 -3.02 -0.47
N SER A 121 -3.09 -3.75 -0.52
CA SER A 121 -3.90 -3.86 -1.73
C SER A 121 -5.30 -3.29 -1.55
N LEU A 122 -5.81 -2.64 -2.61
CA LEU A 122 -7.19 -2.22 -2.74
C LEU A 122 -7.72 -2.72 -4.08
N THR A 123 -8.87 -3.39 -4.05
CA THR A 123 -9.58 -3.76 -5.28
C THR A 123 -10.68 -2.75 -5.49
N GLU A 124 -10.59 -2.02 -6.60
CA GLU A 124 -11.58 -1.02 -7.00
C GLU A 124 -12.06 -1.38 -8.41
N SER A 125 -13.37 -1.61 -8.55
CA SER A 125 -14.01 -2.10 -9.78
C SER A 125 -13.38 -3.41 -10.30
N THR A 126 -12.69 -3.37 -11.45
CA THR A 126 -12.06 -4.55 -12.09
C THR A 126 -10.55 -4.62 -11.85
N TYR A 127 -9.98 -3.69 -11.10
CA TYR A 127 -8.53 -3.60 -10.90
C TYR A 127 -8.17 -3.75 -9.42
N LYS A 128 -7.12 -4.53 -9.16
CA LYS A 128 -6.45 -4.61 -7.86
C LYS A 128 -5.18 -3.77 -7.93
N TYR A 129 -5.10 -2.76 -7.09
CA TYR A 129 -3.94 -1.93 -6.89
C TYR A 129 -3.16 -2.46 -5.69
N GLU A 130 -1.84 -2.53 -5.79
CA GLU A 130 -0.97 -2.97 -4.70
C GLU A 130 0.18 -1.97 -4.54
N LEU A 131 0.23 -1.32 -3.38
CA LEU A 131 1.28 -0.39 -3.00
C LEU A 131 2.22 -1.06 -2.01
N CYS A 132 3.50 -1.10 -2.35
CA CYS A 132 4.57 -1.43 -1.42
C CYS A 132 5.38 -0.15 -1.17
N PRO A 133 5.19 0.55 -0.03
CA PRO A 133 5.89 1.80 0.26
C PRO A 133 7.41 1.63 0.13
N PHE A 134 8.07 2.65 -0.42
CA PHE A 134 9.50 2.65 -0.76
C PHE A 134 9.96 1.65 -1.83
N HIS A 135 9.05 0.93 -2.50
CA HIS A 135 9.36 0.01 -3.59
C HIS A 135 8.66 0.45 -4.87
N ASN A 136 7.42 -0.02 -5.06
CA ASN A 136 6.67 0.25 -6.27
C ASN A 136 5.17 0.16 -6.00
N ILE A 137 4.41 0.53 -7.02
CA ILE A 137 2.98 0.31 -7.07
C ILE A 137 2.62 -0.42 -8.36
N THR A 138 1.75 -1.42 -8.24
CA THR A 138 1.28 -2.23 -9.36
C THR A 138 -0.24 -2.17 -9.50
N GLN A 139 -0.69 -2.46 -10.72
CA GLN A 139 -2.09 -2.64 -11.08
C GLN A 139 -2.25 -4.01 -11.72
N HIS A 140 -3.25 -4.75 -11.25
CA HIS A 140 -3.60 -6.08 -11.75
C HIS A 140 -5.09 -6.12 -12.09
N GLU A 141 -5.42 -6.27 -13.37
CA GLU A 141 -6.79 -6.53 -13.81
C GLU A 141 -7.26 -7.88 -13.26
N GLN A 142 -8.42 -7.90 -12.60
CA GLN A 142 -9.00 -9.07 -11.94
C GLN A 142 -9.91 -9.89 -12.88
N SER A 143 -9.87 -9.64 -14.20
CA SER A 143 -10.69 -10.37 -15.16
C SER A 143 -10.12 -11.77 -15.41
N PHE A 144 -10.99 -12.76 -15.66
CA PHE A 144 -10.58 -14.13 -16.00
C PHE A 144 -10.04 -14.27 -17.44
N ARG A 145 -9.57 -13.18 -18.03
CA ARG A 145 -9.01 -13.17 -19.38
C ARG A 145 -7.59 -13.71 -19.34
N TRP A 146 -7.24 -14.52 -20.33
CA TRP A 146 -5.88 -15.07 -20.47
C TRP A 146 -4.81 -13.97 -20.67
N ASN A 147 -5.22 -12.77 -21.07
CA ASN A 147 -4.39 -11.59 -21.31
C ASN A 147 -4.78 -10.39 -20.42
N ALA A 148 -5.22 -10.64 -19.18
CA ALA A 148 -5.51 -9.59 -18.20
C ALA A 148 -4.31 -8.64 -18.03
N TYR A 149 -4.56 -7.33 -18.01
CA TYR A 149 -3.49 -6.34 -17.87
C TYR A 149 -2.86 -6.41 -16.48
N SER A 150 -1.52 -6.40 -16.44
CA SER A 150 -0.74 -6.30 -15.21
C SER A 150 0.42 -5.36 -15.49
N GLY A 151 0.61 -4.34 -14.66
CA GLY A 151 1.65 -3.34 -14.90
C GLY A 151 2.06 -2.55 -13.66
N ILE A 152 3.19 -1.86 -13.79
CA ILE A 152 3.76 -0.99 -12.75
C ILE A 152 3.28 0.44 -13.00
N LEU A 153 2.61 1.05 -12.01
CA LEU A 153 2.12 2.43 -12.09
C LEU A 153 3.17 3.45 -11.63
N GLY A 154 4.21 3.01 -10.94
CA GLY A 154 5.31 3.84 -10.48
C GLY A 154 6.26 3.08 -9.55
N ILE A 155 7.46 3.61 -9.43
CA ILE A 155 8.56 3.10 -8.60
C ILE A 155 8.98 4.24 -7.67
N TRP A 156 9.26 3.95 -6.41
CA TRP A 156 9.65 4.94 -5.42
C TRP A 156 10.85 5.78 -5.89
N GLN A 157 10.72 7.11 -5.83
CA GLN A 157 11.77 8.04 -6.26
C GLN A 157 12.08 9.11 -5.22
N GLU A 158 11.08 9.90 -4.83
CA GLU A 158 11.28 11.11 -4.04
C GLU A 158 10.03 11.48 -3.23
N TRP A 159 10.24 12.30 -2.20
CA TRP A 159 9.17 12.91 -1.43
C TRP A 159 8.60 14.13 -2.14
N GLU A 160 7.32 14.40 -1.90
CA GLU A 160 6.74 15.72 -2.13
C GLU A 160 6.79 16.50 -0.82
N ILE A 161 7.42 17.67 -0.87
CA ILE A 161 7.56 18.57 0.28
C ILE A 161 6.88 19.89 -0.06
N VAL A 162 5.93 20.29 0.78
CA VAL A 162 5.24 21.58 0.68
C VAL A 162 5.30 22.24 2.05
N ASN A 163 5.73 23.50 2.11
CA ASN A 163 5.84 24.28 3.35
C ASN A 163 6.62 23.52 4.45
N ASN A 164 7.77 22.93 4.10
CA ASN A 164 8.64 22.21 5.04
C ASN A 164 7.99 20.96 5.69
N THR A 165 6.94 20.43 5.06
CA THR A 165 6.24 19.20 5.48
C THR A 165 6.15 18.19 4.34
N PHE A 166 6.25 16.91 4.67
CA PHE A 166 6.02 15.81 3.74
C PHE A 166 4.53 15.70 3.44
N THR A 167 4.13 15.85 2.17
CA THR A 167 2.72 15.74 1.75
C THR A 167 2.41 14.43 1.03
N GLY A 168 3.43 13.83 0.41
CA GLY A 168 3.24 12.59 -0.33
C GLY A 168 4.53 12.00 -0.87
N MET A 169 4.40 10.86 -1.52
CA MET A 169 5.48 10.09 -2.14
C MET A 169 5.27 10.09 -3.65
N TRP A 170 6.28 10.50 -4.42
CA TRP A 170 6.28 10.40 -5.86
C TRP A 170 6.84 9.06 -6.31
N MET A 171 5.98 8.26 -6.94
CA MET A 171 6.32 6.99 -7.56
C MET A 171 6.39 7.20 -9.08
N ARG A 172 7.58 7.23 -9.69
CA ARG A 172 7.75 7.54 -11.13
C ARG A 172 8.33 6.36 -11.90
N ASP A 173 8.55 6.56 -13.20
CA ASP A 173 9.22 5.59 -14.08
C ASP A 173 8.53 4.22 -14.14
N GLY A 174 7.19 4.20 -14.06
CA GLY A 174 6.38 3.01 -14.29
C GLY A 174 6.35 2.56 -15.75
N ASP A 175 5.37 1.73 -16.08
CA ASP A 175 5.21 1.19 -17.43
C ASP A 175 4.94 2.29 -18.46
N THR A 176 5.38 2.06 -19.70
CA THR A 176 5.22 3.04 -20.77
C THR A 176 3.75 3.24 -21.09
N CYS A 177 3.35 4.49 -21.25
CA CYS A 177 1.98 4.91 -21.49
C CYS A 177 1.99 6.05 -22.51
N GLY A 178 1.92 5.68 -23.80
CA GLY A 178 2.11 6.61 -24.90
C GLY A 178 3.52 7.22 -24.91
N THR A 179 3.59 8.55 -24.74
CA THR A 179 4.85 9.32 -24.75
C THR A 179 5.51 9.47 -23.39
N ARG A 180 4.84 9.06 -22.30
CA ARG A 180 5.33 9.18 -20.93
C ARG A 180 5.32 7.83 -20.22
N ASN A 181 6.07 7.72 -19.14
CA ASN A 181 5.92 6.60 -18.20
C ASN A 181 4.76 6.91 -17.25
N ARG A 182 4.09 5.87 -16.76
CA ARG A 182 3.13 6.03 -15.67
C ARG A 182 3.83 6.58 -14.43
N GLU A 183 3.13 7.46 -13.73
CA GLU A 183 3.56 7.98 -12.44
C GLU A 183 2.37 8.03 -11.48
N THR A 184 2.67 7.88 -10.19
CA THR A 184 1.67 7.85 -9.14
C THR A 184 2.11 8.75 -7.99
N LYS A 185 1.21 9.61 -7.55
CA LYS A 185 1.35 10.37 -6.31
C LYS A 185 0.61 9.66 -5.18
N VAL A 186 1.36 9.21 -4.17
CA VAL A 186 0.78 8.62 -2.95
C VAL A 186 0.66 9.72 -1.90
N ILE A 187 -0.56 10.02 -1.48
CA ILE A 187 -0.91 11.01 -0.47
C ILE A 187 -1.08 10.27 0.86
N LEU A 188 -0.35 10.71 1.88
CA LEU A 188 -0.42 10.11 3.21
C LEU A 188 -1.51 10.80 4.04
N VAL A 189 -2.43 10.02 4.60
CA VAL A 189 -3.54 10.51 5.42
C VAL A 189 -3.59 9.76 6.74
N CYS A 190 -3.95 10.46 7.82
CA CYS A 190 -4.17 9.84 9.12
C CYS A 190 -5.36 8.86 9.04
N GLY A 191 -5.16 7.63 9.49
CA GLY A 191 -6.22 6.62 9.57
C GLY A 191 -5.99 5.63 10.69
N SER A 192 -7.01 4.83 11.03
CA SER A 192 -6.94 3.85 12.12
C SER A 192 -6.04 2.65 11.81
N SER A 193 -5.78 2.39 10.53
CA SER A 193 -5.02 1.24 10.04
C SER A 193 -4.27 1.59 8.77
N SER A 194 -3.11 0.97 8.53
CA SER A 194 -2.37 1.12 7.27
C SER A 194 -3.10 0.42 6.13
N LYS A 195 -3.66 1.18 5.17
CA LYS A 195 -4.38 0.65 4.00
C LYS A 195 -4.45 1.65 2.86
N LEU A 196 -4.65 1.15 1.65
CA LEU A 196 -5.08 1.96 0.51
C LEU A 196 -6.57 2.29 0.67
N SER A 197 -6.93 3.58 0.66
CA SER A 197 -8.32 4.01 0.83
C SER A 197 -8.99 4.46 -0.46
N GLN A 198 -8.23 5.07 -1.38
CA GLN A 198 -8.77 5.58 -2.64
C GLN A 198 -7.71 5.54 -3.75
N VAL A 199 -8.14 5.25 -4.98
CA VAL A 199 -7.33 5.37 -6.19
C VAL A 199 -8.07 6.23 -7.22
N SER A 200 -7.34 7.08 -7.93
CA SER A 200 -7.88 7.90 -9.01
C SER A 200 -6.85 8.11 -10.11
N GLU A 201 -7.32 8.32 -11.35
CA GLU A 201 -6.49 8.71 -12.49
C GLU A 201 -6.89 10.13 -12.92
N PRO A 202 -6.40 11.18 -12.24
CA PRO A 202 -6.77 12.57 -12.54
C PRO A 202 -6.37 13.01 -13.95
N SER A 203 -5.31 12.42 -14.52
CA SER A 203 -4.95 12.63 -15.93
C SER A 203 -4.35 11.34 -16.50
N THR A 204 -4.41 11.16 -17.81
CA THR A 204 -3.96 9.92 -18.45
C THR A 204 -2.52 9.57 -18.05
N CYS A 205 -2.31 8.35 -17.56
CA CYS A 205 -1.05 7.82 -17.06
C CYS A 205 -0.54 8.45 -15.73
N VAL A 206 -1.31 9.32 -15.09
CA VAL A 206 -0.97 9.95 -13.79
C VAL A 206 -2.02 9.54 -12.78
N TYR A 207 -1.57 8.82 -11.75
CA TYR A 207 -2.44 8.28 -10.72
C TYR A 207 -2.27 9.06 -9.42
N SER A 208 -3.34 9.16 -8.65
CA SER A 208 -3.33 9.71 -7.29
C SER A 208 -4.00 8.72 -6.35
N ILE A 209 -3.29 8.40 -5.28
CA ILE A 209 -3.66 7.36 -4.34
C ILE A 209 -3.60 7.88 -2.93
N THR A 210 -4.64 7.61 -2.17
CA THR A 210 -4.68 7.95 -0.75
C THR A 210 -4.30 6.72 0.06
N PHE A 211 -3.23 6.84 0.82
CA PHE A 211 -2.77 5.82 1.75
C PHE A 211 -3.02 6.29 3.19
N GLU A 212 -3.93 5.59 3.86
CA GLU A 212 -4.24 5.83 5.27
C GLU A 212 -3.26 5.09 6.16
N THR A 213 -2.74 5.73 7.20
CA THR A 213 -1.90 5.07 8.21
C THR A 213 -1.96 5.81 9.56
N PRO A 214 -1.94 5.10 10.70
CA PRO A 214 -1.87 5.74 12.01
C PRO A 214 -0.54 6.47 12.26
N LEU A 215 0.49 6.12 11.49
CA LEU A 215 1.85 6.65 11.63
C LEU A 215 1.95 8.14 11.32
N VAL A 216 0.99 8.71 10.58
CA VAL A 216 0.99 10.13 10.19
C VAL A 216 -0.05 10.97 10.93
N CYS A 217 -0.66 10.43 12.00
CA CYS A 217 -1.71 11.12 12.74
C CYS A 217 -1.20 12.19 13.71
N HIS A 218 0.06 12.15 14.10
CA HIS A 218 0.64 13.14 15.00
C HIS A 218 0.92 14.44 14.22
N PRO A 219 0.61 15.64 14.75
CA PRO A 219 0.79 16.90 14.01
C PRO A 219 2.24 17.15 13.56
N HIS A 220 3.21 16.56 14.28
CA HIS A 220 4.63 16.71 13.99
C HIS A 220 5.25 15.52 13.23
N SER A 221 4.47 14.50 12.83
CA SER A 221 5.04 13.32 12.17
C SER A 221 5.59 13.61 10.77
N LEU A 222 5.08 14.64 10.10
CA LEU A 222 5.45 14.95 8.72
C LEU A 222 6.34 16.18 8.58
N LEU A 223 6.91 16.70 9.68
CA LEU A 223 7.88 17.79 9.62
C LEU A 223 9.20 17.31 9.00
N VAL A 224 9.79 18.10 8.11
CA VAL A 224 11.06 17.73 7.45
C VAL A 224 12.26 17.95 8.37
N TYR A 225 12.35 19.10 9.04
CA TYR A 225 13.52 19.48 9.85
C TYR A 225 13.97 18.38 10.85
N PRO A 226 13.09 17.74 11.64
CA PRO A 226 13.50 16.70 12.58
C PRO A 226 13.99 15.39 11.92
N THR A 227 13.75 15.21 10.62
CA THR A 227 14.19 14.02 9.88
C THR A 227 15.60 14.14 9.30
N LEU A 228 16.13 15.36 9.29
CA LEU A 228 17.48 15.66 8.81
C LEU A 228 18.53 15.28 9.86
N ASN A 229 19.76 15.04 9.40
CA ASN A 229 20.89 14.84 10.30
C ASN A 229 21.37 16.19 10.88
N GLU A 230 22.21 16.16 11.92
CA GLU A 230 22.68 17.36 12.61
C GLU A 230 23.40 18.36 11.68
N LYS A 231 24.15 17.86 10.68
CA LYS A 231 24.84 18.70 9.68
C LYS A 231 23.82 19.50 8.86
N LEU A 232 22.83 18.82 8.30
CA LEU A 232 21.81 19.41 7.43
C LEU A 232 20.83 20.30 8.22
N GLN A 233 20.57 19.99 9.49
CA GLN A 233 19.82 20.89 10.39
C GLN A 233 20.57 22.20 10.59
N LYS A 234 21.89 22.14 10.83
CA LYS A 234 22.71 23.34 10.96
C LYS A 234 22.73 24.17 9.67
N GLU A 235 22.88 23.53 8.52
CA GLU A 235 22.82 24.22 7.22
C GLU A 235 21.44 24.87 6.98
N TRP A 236 20.36 24.23 7.42
CA TRP A 236 19.03 24.85 7.41
C TRP A 236 18.99 26.07 8.33
N ASP A 237 19.44 25.96 9.58
CA ASP A 237 19.45 27.06 10.55
C ASP A 237 20.24 28.27 10.00
N GLU A 238 21.38 28.01 9.34
CA GLU A 238 22.15 29.04 8.64
C GLU A 238 21.35 29.67 7.49
N ALA A 239 20.66 28.87 6.67
CA ALA A 239 19.81 29.40 5.60
C ALA A 239 18.64 30.27 6.10
N GLU A 240 18.02 29.90 7.23
CA GLU A 240 16.99 30.71 7.91
C GLU A 240 17.58 32.02 8.43
N GLN A 241 18.76 31.97 9.05
CA GLN A 241 19.45 33.15 9.56
C GLN A 241 19.77 34.14 8.43
N VAL A 242 20.31 33.64 7.31
CA VAL A 242 20.64 34.46 6.13
C VAL A 242 19.38 35.09 5.52
N LEU A 243 18.24 34.39 5.54
CA LEU A 243 16.94 34.93 5.12
C LEU A 243 16.46 36.04 6.08
N TYR A 244 16.55 35.80 7.39
CA TYR A 244 16.15 36.77 8.42
C TYR A 244 16.99 38.05 8.34
N GLU A 245 18.29 37.93 8.08
CA GLU A 245 19.21 39.06 7.87
C GLU A 245 19.01 39.78 6.53
N GLY A 246 18.13 39.25 5.65
CA GLY A 246 17.85 39.84 4.33
C GLY A 246 19.01 39.70 3.34
N LEU A 247 19.96 38.79 3.61
CA LEU A 247 21.11 38.52 2.75
C LEU A 247 20.74 37.63 1.55
N VAL A 248 19.61 36.93 1.63
CA VAL A 248 19.05 36.13 0.53
C VAL A 248 17.58 36.46 0.28
N THR A 249 17.14 36.29 -0.96
CA THR A 249 15.72 36.39 -1.34
C THR A 249 14.96 35.11 -0.98
N GLU A 250 13.63 35.18 -0.91
CA GLU A 250 12.79 33.98 -0.73
C GLU A 250 13.06 32.88 -1.78
N GLN A 251 13.39 33.28 -3.01
CA GLN A 251 13.75 32.34 -4.07
C GLN A 251 15.09 31.67 -3.80
N GLY A 252 16.09 32.43 -3.33
CA GLY A 252 17.38 31.89 -2.96
C GLY A 252 17.29 30.95 -1.76
N TYR A 253 16.52 31.31 -0.74
CA TYR A 253 16.23 30.43 0.40
C TYR A 253 15.59 29.10 -0.02
N LYS A 254 14.59 29.14 -0.93
CA LYS A 254 13.99 27.92 -1.51
C LYS A 254 15.01 27.07 -2.27
N GLY A 255 16.00 27.70 -2.91
CA GLY A 255 17.12 27.01 -3.55
C GLY A 255 17.99 26.28 -2.52
N LEU A 256 18.42 26.98 -1.46
CA LEU A 256 19.20 26.39 -0.36
C LEU A 256 18.49 25.19 0.28
N LEU A 257 17.19 25.32 0.58
CA LEU A 257 16.40 24.20 1.10
C LEU A 257 16.33 23.02 0.12
N LYS A 258 16.22 23.30 -1.18
CA LYS A 258 16.19 22.25 -2.19
C LYS A 258 17.50 21.46 -2.19
N ASP A 259 18.63 22.14 -2.09
CA ASP A 259 19.95 21.50 -2.05
C ASP A 259 20.09 20.64 -0.78
N ILE A 260 19.65 21.14 0.38
CA ILE A 260 19.58 20.38 1.64
C ILE A 260 18.72 19.12 1.48
N PHE A 261 17.56 19.21 0.81
CA PHE A 261 16.67 18.06 0.61
C PHE A 261 17.21 17.05 -0.40
N GLU A 262 17.96 17.50 -1.40
CA GLU A 262 18.68 16.62 -2.32
C GLU A 262 19.81 15.88 -1.60
N GLU A 263 20.62 16.57 -0.77
CA GLU A 263 21.67 15.93 0.04
C GLU A 263 21.09 14.93 1.05
N ALA A 264 19.93 15.24 1.64
CA ALA A 264 19.19 14.34 2.51
C ALA A 264 18.60 13.10 1.80
N GLY A 265 18.66 13.05 0.46
CA GLY A 265 18.03 11.99 -0.34
C GLY A 265 16.50 12.02 -0.27
N LEU A 266 15.92 13.18 0.05
CA LEU A 266 14.47 13.38 0.07
C LEU A 266 13.93 13.76 -1.31
N LEU A 267 14.71 14.52 -2.08
CA LEU A 267 14.43 14.89 -3.46
C LEU A 267 15.43 14.26 -4.42
N LYS A 268 15.01 14.00 -5.66
CA LYS A 268 15.92 13.54 -6.69
C LYS A 268 16.66 14.74 -7.28
N SER A 269 18.00 14.66 -7.33
CA SER A 269 18.79 15.70 -7.98
C SER A 269 18.41 15.83 -9.46
N HIS A 270 18.18 17.06 -9.90
CA HIS A 270 17.74 17.35 -11.27
C HIS A 270 18.87 17.16 -12.31
N GLU A 271 20.09 16.84 -11.90
CA GLU A 271 21.26 16.80 -12.79
C GLU A 271 21.35 15.59 -13.73
N LEU A 272 20.39 14.65 -13.74
CA LEU A 272 20.44 13.47 -14.63
C LEU A 272 19.13 13.14 -15.36
N LYS A 273 18.32 14.15 -15.75
CA LYS A 273 17.24 13.96 -16.74
C LYS A 273 17.19 15.04 -17.84
N ALA A 274 18.32 15.70 -18.13
CA ALA A 274 18.56 16.20 -19.48
C ALA A 274 19.25 15.09 -20.27
N SER A 275 18.58 14.60 -21.32
CA SER A 275 19.11 13.58 -22.22
C SER A 275 20.41 14.04 -22.88
N LEU A 276 21.56 13.69 -22.28
CA LEU A 276 22.78 13.47 -23.05
C LEU A 276 22.57 12.17 -23.83
N PRO A 277 22.70 12.18 -25.17
CA PRO A 277 22.54 10.96 -25.96
C PRO A 277 23.51 9.90 -25.47
N LYS A 278 22.98 8.67 -25.28
CA LYS A 278 23.72 7.45 -24.94
C LYS A 278 25.11 7.50 -25.56
N ALA A 279 26.13 7.65 -24.72
CA ALA A 279 27.50 7.35 -25.09
C ALA A 279 27.54 5.87 -25.48
N LYS A 280 27.43 5.62 -26.78
CA LYS A 280 27.99 4.42 -27.38
C LYS A 280 29.46 4.44 -27.00
N THR A 281 29.94 3.28 -26.55
CA THR A 281 31.35 2.94 -26.51
C THR A 281 32.04 3.43 -27.78
N ASP A 282 32.81 4.51 -27.66
CA ASP A 282 33.92 4.83 -28.55
C ASP A 282 35.14 5.05 -27.67
N SER A 283 36.04 4.08 -27.74
CA SER A 283 37.42 4.22 -27.32
C SER A 283 38.07 5.38 -28.08
N LYS A 284 38.72 6.28 -27.33
CA LYS A 284 39.69 7.34 -27.70
C LYS A 284 39.17 8.78 -27.79
N SER A 285 39.54 9.57 -26.77
CA SER A 285 40.00 10.95 -26.92
C SER A 285 40.89 11.31 -25.71
N PRO A 286 42.21 11.52 -25.87
CA PRO A 286 43.10 12.04 -24.83
C PRO A 286 42.91 13.53 -24.51
N ASN A 287 41.93 14.21 -25.14
CA ASN A 287 41.95 15.67 -25.26
C ASN A 287 41.27 16.44 -24.11
N SER A 288 40.64 15.79 -23.12
CA SER A 288 40.04 16.52 -21.99
C SER A 288 41.09 17.01 -20.99
N LEU A 289 42.07 16.17 -20.64
CA LEU A 289 43.11 16.51 -19.67
C LEU A 289 44.06 17.59 -20.22
N GLN A 290 44.39 17.51 -21.51
CA GLN A 290 45.27 18.49 -22.14
C GLN A 290 44.59 19.87 -22.25
N LYS A 291 43.32 19.89 -22.64
CA LYS A 291 42.51 21.12 -22.67
C LYS A 291 42.35 21.73 -21.26
N CYS A 292 42.14 20.90 -20.24
CA CYS A 292 42.08 21.36 -18.85
C CYS A 292 43.39 22.02 -18.38
N LYS A 293 44.55 21.47 -18.78
CA LYS A 293 45.87 22.05 -18.46
C LYS A 293 46.09 23.38 -19.19
N GLU A 294 45.72 23.46 -20.47
CA GLU A 294 45.82 24.70 -21.25
C GLU A 294 44.91 25.80 -20.70
N ASP A 295 43.69 25.47 -20.32
CA ASP A 295 42.74 26.44 -19.76
C ASP A 295 43.14 26.89 -18.35
N TYR A 296 43.71 26.00 -17.54
CA TYR A 296 44.31 26.35 -16.25
C TYR A 296 45.46 27.34 -16.40
N GLN A 297 46.36 27.12 -17.38
CA GLN A 297 47.46 28.05 -17.64
C GLN A 297 46.98 29.41 -18.16
N LYS A 298 45.93 29.45 -18.99
CA LYS A 298 45.33 30.72 -19.41
C LYS A 298 44.72 31.48 -18.23
N GLN A 299 44.04 30.77 -17.34
CA GLN A 299 43.46 31.37 -16.14
C GLN A 299 44.53 31.90 -15.18
N SER A 300 45.63 31.17 -14.97
CA SER A 300 46.71 31.63 -14.10
C SER A 300 47.37 32.90 -14.63
N VAL A 301 47.57 33.00 -15.95
CA VAL A 301 48.12 34.22 -16.58
C VAL A 301 47.17 35.40 -16.46
N GLU A 302 45.86 35.21 -16.64
CA GLU A 302 44.89 36.30 -16.50
C GLU A 302 44.79 36.76 -15.03
N LEU A 303 44.88 35.85 -14.07
CA LEU A 303 44.94 36.20 -12.65
C LEU A 303 46.15 37.08 -12.32
N GLU A 304 47.34 36.76 -12.85
CA GLU A 304 48.53 37.59 -12.68
C GLU A 304 48.37 38.97 -13.33
N ARG A 305 47.80 39.03 -14.53
CA ARG A 305 47.50 40.29 -15.23
C ARG A 305 46.54 41.17 -14.42
N LEU A 306 45.46 40.58 -13.89
CA LEU A 306 44.49 41.29 -13.06
C LEU A 306 45.12 41.77 -11.75
N ARG A 307 45.95 40.96 -11.10
CA ARG A 307 46.70 41.37 -9.90
C ARG A 307 47.65 42.53 -10.20
N ALA A 308 48.36 42.50 -11.33
CA ALA A 308 49.24 43.59 -11.74
C ALA A 308 48.46 44.90 -11.96
N LEU A 309 47.27 44.83 -12.58
CA LEU A 309 46.39 46.00 -12.75
C LEU A 309 45.88 46.53 -11.41
N LEU A 310 45.44 45.66 -10.51
CA LEU A 310 44.99 46.06 -9.18
C LEU A 310 46.12 46.73 -8.38
N THR A 311 47.34 46.21 -8.50
CA THR A 311 48.55 46.79 -7.88
C THR A 311 48.89 48.15 -8.50
N GLN A 312 48.78 48.29 -9.82
CA GLN A 312 49.02 49.55 -10.53
C GLN A 312 48.02 50.65 -10.11
N HIS A 313 46.79 50.26 -9.79
CA HIS A 313 45.73 51.17 -9.36
C HIS A 313 45.62 51.32 -7.83
N ASN A 314 46.58 50.80 -7.05
CA ASN A 314 46.58 50.80 -5.59
C ASN A 314 45.28 50.26 -4.96
N ILE A 315 44.66 49.28 -5.60
CA ILE A 315 43.44 48.62 -5.09
C ILE A 315 43.88 47.43 -4.24
N PRO A 316 43.65 47.44 -2.90
CA PRO A 316 44.01 46.31 -2.05
C PRO A 316 43.18 45.08 -2.41
N PHE A 317 43.85 43.95 -2.62
CA PHE A 317 43.23 42.63 -2.84
C PHE A 317 44.01 41.59 -2.04
N ASP A 318 43.30 40.84 -1.20
CA ASP A 318 43.92 39.85 -0.32
C ASP A 318 43.99 38.49 -1.03
N SER A 319 45.15 37.85 -1.00
CA SER A 319 45.31 36.48 -1.49
C SER A 319 46.46 35.79 -0.78
N GLN A 320 46.18 35.04 0.28
CA GLN A 320 47.05 33.98 0.76
C GLN A 320 46.40 32.61 0.51
N PRO A 321 47.11 31.68 -0.15
CA PRO A 321 46.96 30.25 0.08
C PRO A 321 47.82 29.87 1.31
N GLU A 322 47.18 29.40 2.38
CA GLU A 322 47.89 28.81 3.52
C GLU A 322 48.42 27.40 3.18
N GLU A 323 49.74 27.26 3.13
CA GLU A 323 50.44 26.03 3.53
C GLU A 323 51.85 26.40 4.05
N GLU A 324 52.10 26.23 5.35
CA GLU A 324 53.39 25.70 5.82
C GLU A 324 53.27 25.06 7.21
N LYS A 325 53.94 23.92 7.35
CA LYS A 325 53.97 23.03 8.52
C LYS A 325 55.24 23.26 9.36
N ASP A 326 55.10 22.86 10.62
CA ASP A 326 56.12 22.34 11.55
C ASP A 326 56.87 23.28 12.54
N THR A 327 56.33 23.24 13.78
CA THR A 327 56.97 23.08 15.10
C THR A 327 57.82 24.18 15.74
N ALA A 328 57.30 24.73 16.86
CA ALA A 328 58.05 24.88 18.11
C ALA A 328 57.12 24.89 19.34
N THR A 329 57.40 23.97 20.25
CA THR A 329 56.77 23.76 21.56
C THR A 329 57.09 24.88 22.55
N VAL A 330 56.09 25.53 23.16
CA VAL A 330 56.17 26.08 24.54
C VAL A 330 54.79 25.98 25.22
N THR A 331 54.80 25.44 26.43
CA THR A 331 53.69 25.14 27.34
C THR A 331 53.25 26.32 28.23
N VAL A 332 52.02 26.22 28.76
CA VAL A 332 51.40 26.89 29.94
C VAL A 332 50.73 28.25 29.62
N GLY A 333 49.46 28.52 29.97
CA GLY A 333 48.55 27.87 30.91
C GLY A 333 47.08 28.27 30.75
N SER A 334 46.27 27.68 31.62
CA SER A 334 44.81 27.64 31.70
C SER A 334 44.06 28.97 31.61
N GLU A 335 42.92 28.98 30.92
CA GLU A 335 41.67 29.53 31.45
C GLU A 335 40.44 28.93 30.74
N HIS A 336 39.67 28.16 31.51
CA HIS A 336 38.39 27.58 31.12
C HIS A 336 37.29 28.54 31.57
N LEU A 337 36.74 29.33 30.65
CA LEU A 337 35.59 30.19 30.95
C LEU A 337 34.31 29.37 30.88
N ARG A 338 33.86 28.97 32.06
CA ARG A 338 32.59 28.31 32.35
C ARG A 338 31.50 29.39 32.32
N GLY A 339 30.46 29.19 31.51
CA GLY A 339 29.27 30.04 31.50
C GLY A 339 28.47 29.84 32.77
N ASP A 340 28.31 30.92 33.55
CA ASP A 340 27.41 30.95 34.70
C ASP A 340 25.97 31.23 34.27
N THR A 341 25.08 30.46 34.85
CA THR A 341 23.63 30.53 34.79
C THR A 341 23.09 31.78 35.48
N GLY A 342 22.35 32.61 34.74
CA GLY A 342 21.57 33.72 35.28
C GLY A 342 20.32 33.23 36.02
N LEU A 343 20.38 33.29 37.35
CA LEU A 343 19.27 33.16 38.27
C LEU A 343 18.34 34.39 38.12
N ILE A 344 17.07 34.17 37.80
CA ILE A 344 16.04 35.22 37.76
C ILE A 344 15.39 35.27 39.15
N ASP A 345 15.61 36.37 39.87
CA ASP A 345 14.89 36.71 41.09
C ASP A 345 13.43 37.07 40.76
N LEU A 346 12.50 36.40 41.46
CA LEU A 346 11.08 36.74 41.52
C LEU A 346 10.89 37.85 42.56
N HIS A 347 10.23 38.94 42.16
CA HIS A 347 9.60 39.86 43.09
C HIS A 347 8.08 39.83 42.95
#